data_AF-A0A7X7XKQ9-F1
#
_entry.id   AF-A0A7X7XKQ9-F1
#
_cell.length_a   1.000
_cell.length_b   1.000
_cell.length_c   1.000
_cell.angle_alpha   90.00
_cell.angle_beta   90.00
_cell.angle_gamma   90.00
#
_symmetry.space_group_name_H-M   'P 1'
#
loop_
_entity.id
_entity.type
_entity.pdbx_description
1 polymer ?
#
loop_
_entity_poly.entity_id
_entity_poly.type
_entity_poly.pdbx_seq_one_letter_code
_entity_poly.pdbx_strand_id
1 'polypeptide(L)'
;MARHVEVVERAGGLDAVLAVADDLVATRLPWDRPLWAARVIVGLDGGTAAVTFAAHHVMADGVAGLELLRRLADGPPLPPDPDFPRPAPTRHRLLADALRGWARAVRLLPVVAGHALEGLAIVRATRQPPIAPSSLNRPTGATRRTVVLTRDLPPLRAAAHAAGGTVHDVALTALGATLGGLLAARGEHVDEFVFSVVFSTRTPDAAASAGNGAGLIAIAVPATGTPQARFRTVVARTRVAKSQPRVAANTVLGAAVRAMGALRLFHWFSLHQRVVHTFD
;
A
#
# COMPACT_ATOMS: atom_id res chain seq x y z
N MET A 1 27.25 7.28 7.38
CA MET A 1 26.02 7.88 7.94
C MET A 1 25.75 9.29 7.42
N ALA A 2 26.76 10.18 7.34
CA ALA A 2 26.60 11.58 6.89
C ALA A 2 26.01 11.83 5.48
N ARG A 3 25.77 10.77 4.68
CA ARG A 3 25.21 10.84 3.33
C ARG A 3 23.73 10.43 3.22
N HIS A 4 23.14 9.94 4.31
CA HIS A 4 21.75 9.46 4.36
C HIS A 4 20.93 10.08 5.48
N VAL A 5 21.59 10.64 6.50
CA VAL A 5 20.93 11.29 7.63
C VAL A 5 21.27 12.77 7.59
N GLU A 6 20.24 13.59 7.58
CA GLU A 6 20.33 15.05 7.63
C GLU A 6 19.64 15.55 8.90
N VAL A 7 20.20 16.57 9.54
CA VAL A 7 19.54 17.27 10.66
C VAL A 7 18.91 18.54 10.10
N VAL A 8 17.62 18.72 10.37
CA VAL A 8 16.84 19.86 9.90
C VAL A 8 16.27 20.59 11.10
N GLU A 9 16.53 21.89 11.18
CA GLU A 9 15.92 22.76 12.19
C GLU A 9 14.60 23.33 11.69
N ARG A 10 13.51 23.03 12.40
CA ARG A 10 12.15 23.51 12.08
C ARG A 10 11.37 23.72 13.37
N ALA A 11 10.73 24.88 13.47
CA ALA A 11 9.73 25.16 14.50
C ALA A 11 8.34 24.66 14.07
N GLY A 12 7.47 24.40 15.05
CA GLY A 12 6.10 23.96 14.86
C GLY A 12 5.83 22.54 15.36
N GLY A 13 4.61 22.08 15.10
CA GLY A 13 4.13 20.75 15.50
C GLY A 13 4.15 19.73 14.37
N LEU A 14 3.15 18.84 14.37
CA LEU A 14 3.03 17.73 13.41
C LEU A 14 3.06 18.18 11.94
N ASP A 15 2.43 19.32 11.62
CA ASP A 15 2.40 19.82 10.23
C ASP A 15 3.80 20.14 9.69
N ALA A 16 4.72 20.63 10.54
CA ALA A 16 6.10 20.87 10.16
C ALA A 16 6.83 19.54 9.87
N VAL A 17 6.58 18.51 10.69
CA VAL A 17 7.12 17.16 10.48
C VAL A 17 6.60 16.55 9.18
N LEU A 18 5.30 16.67 8.90
CA LEU A 18 4.67 16.17 7.68
C LEU A 18 5.20 16.88 6.44
N ALA A 19 5.43 18.19 6.49
CA ALA A 19 6.02 18.93 5.37
C ALA A 19 7.44 18.43 5.04
N VAL A 20 8.25 18.14 6.06
CA VAL A 20 9.60 17.55 5.86
C VAL A 20 9.51 16.13 5.30
N ALA A 21 8.53 15.33 5.74
CA ALA A 21 8.28 13.99 5.23
C ALA A 21 7.81 14.00 3.76
N ASP A 22 6.89 14.90 3.41
CA ASP A 22 6.38 15.08 2.05
C ASP A 22 7.49 15.43 1.07
N ASP A 23 8.37 16.36 1.46
CA ASP A 23 9.55 16.71 0.67
C ASP A 23 10.53 15.52 0.52
N LEU A 24 10.74 14.76 1.61
CA LEU A 24 11.63 13.61 1.60
C LEU A 24 11.13 12.52 0.64
N VAL A 25 9.83 12.23 0.66
CA VAL A 25 9.19 11.22 -0.20
C VAL A 25 9.07 11.69 -1.66
N ALA A 26 8.92 13.00 -1.89
CA ALA A 26 8.92 13.59 -3.22
C ALA A 26 10.32 13.61 -3.89
N THR A 27 11.38 13.55 -3.08
CA THR A 27 12.76 13.63 -3.56
C THR A 27 13.26 12.28 -4.06
N ARG A 28 13.75 12.23 -5.31
CA ARG A 28 14.33 11.00 -5.87
C ARG A 28 15.60 10.62 -5.13
N LEU A 29 15.60 9.43 -4.54
CA LEU A 29 16.77 8.88 -3.86
C LEU A 29 17.91 8.61 -4.86
N PRO A 30 19.15 8.97 -4.53
CA PRO A 30 20.29 8.77 -5.41
C PRO A 30 20.67 7.28 -5.49
N TRP A 31 20.97 6.81 -6.71
CA TRP A 31 21.20 5.39 -7.02
C TRP A 31 22.65 4.93 -6.80
N ASP A 32 23.52 5.85 -6.36
CA ASP A 32 24.95 5.61 -6.07
C ASP A 32 25.18 5.07 -4.64
N ARG A 33 24.11 4.87 -3.86
CA ARG A 33 24.13 4.49 -2.45
C ARG A 33 22.87 3.70 -2.08
N PRO A 34 22.81 3.07 -0.88
CA PRO A 34 21.60 2.43 -0.41
C PRO A 34 20.36 3.33 -0.54
N LEU A 35 19.25 2.82 -1.06
CA LEU A 35 18.10 3.63 -1.46
C LEU A 35 17.20 4.00 -0.27
N TRP A 36 17.77 4.63 0.77
CA TRP A 36 17.06 5.18 1.91
C TRP A 36 17.64 6.52 2.33
N ALA A 37 16.84 7.34 3.00
CA ALA A 37 17.24 8.59 3.63
C ALA A 37 16.41 8.84 4.88
N ALA A 38 16.97 9.58 5.83
CA ALA A 38 16.30 9.99 7.05
C ALA A 38 16.59 11.47 7.34
N ARG A 39 15.62 12.17 7.92
CA ARG A 39 15.82 13.51 8.45
C ARG A 39 15.43 13.56 9.92
N VAL A 40 16.36 14.01 10.75
CA VAL A 40 16.13 14.28 12.16
C VAL A 40 15.72 15.74 12.28
N ILE A 41 14.53 15.98 12.80
CA ILE A 41 13.94 17.30 12.95
C ILE A 41 14.09 17.74 14.40
N VAL A 42 14.71 18.89 14.59
CA VAL A 42 14.96 19.51 15.90
C VAL A 42 14.31 20.89 15.96
N GLY A 43 14.05 21.37 17.18
CA GLY A 43 13.42 22.68 17.42
C GLY A 43 11.89 22.68 17.35
N LEU A 44 11.26 21.50 17.40
CA LEU A 44 9.80 21.37 17.41
C LEU A 44 9.20 21.86 18.74
N ASP A 45 7.91 22.16 18.70
CA ASP A 45 7.16 22.64 19.85
C ASP A 45 7.26 21.64 21.04
N GLY A 46 7.29 22.18 22.26
CA GLY A 46 7.42 21.38 23.48
C GLY A 46 8.80 20.73 23.68
N GLY A 47 9.83 21.18 22.96
CA GLY A 47 11.19 20.62 23.07
C GLY A 47 11.30 19.20 22.50
N THR A 48 10.40 18.84 21.58
CA THR A 48 10.35 17.52 20.97
C THR A 48 11.27 17.44 19.75
N ALA A 49 11.59 16.21 19.34
CA ALA A 49 12.30 15.93 18.09
C ALA A 49 11.53 14.85 17.32
N ALA A 50 11.67 14.85 16.00
CA ALA A 50 11.03 13.86 15.14
C ALA A 50 12.03 13.25 14.17
N VAL A 51 11.74 12.05 13.69
CA VAL A 51 12.51 11.39 12.63
C VAL A 51 11.59 11.05 11.49
N THR A 52 11.93 11.54 10.30
CA THR A 52 11.29 11.09 9.05
C THR A 52 12.24 10.13 8.36
N PHE A 53 11.69 9.06 7.79
CA PHE A 53 12.46 8.02 7.11
C PHE A 53 11.75 7.64 5.81
N ALA A 54 12.51 7.59 4.72
CA ALA A 54 12.04 7.12 3.43
C ALA A 54 13.00 6.06 2.90
N ALA A 55 12.44 4.98 2.35
CA ALA A 55 13.19 3.93 1.69
C ALA A 55 12.47 3.50 0.42
N HIS A 56 13.24 3.15 -0.60
CA HIS A 56 12.69 2.58 -1.82
C HIS A 56 12.12 1.18 -1.53
N HIS A 57 10.95 0.88 -2.09
CA HIS A 57 10.22 -0.39 -1.91
C HIS A 57 10.99 -1.68 -2.24
N VAL A 58 12.15 -1.58 -2.88
CA VAL A 58 13.03 -2.74 -3.15
C VAL A 58 13.74 -3.18 -1.87
N MET A 59 13.93 -2.28 -0.90
CA MET A 59 14.63 -2.58 0.35
C MET A 59 13.70 -2.96 1.50
N ALA A 60 12.52 -2.34 1.56
CA ALA A 60 11.54 -2.60 2.61
C ALA A 60 10.12 -2.57 2.03
N ASP A 61 9.33 -3.58 2.38
CA ASP A 61 7.88 -3.47 2.30
C ASP A 61 7.32 -2.69 3.50
N GLY A 62 6.03 -2.35 3.47
CA GLY A 62 5.41 -1.55 4.53
C GLY A 62 5.50 -2.19 5.93
N VAL A 63 5.58 -3.52 6.01
CA VAL A 63 5.71 -4.26 7.28
C VAL A 63 7.13 -4.19 7.80
N ALA A 64 8.13 -4.40 6.93
CA ALA A 64 9.54 -4.26 7.26
C ALA A 64 9.89 -2.83 7.69
N GLY A 65 9.28 -1.82 7.06
CA GLY A 65 9.43 -0.42 7.45
C GLY A 65 8.90 -0.13 8.86
N LEU A 66 7.71 -0.65 9.21
CA LEU A 66 7.14 -0.48 10.55
C LEU A 66 7.97 -1.19 11.62
N GLU A 67 8.47 -2.40 11.33
CA GLU A 67 9.34 -3.13 12.25
C GLU A 67 10.67 -2.41 12.47
N LEU A 68 11.23 -1.77 11.43
CA LEU A 68 12.41 -0.91 11.57
C LEU A 68 12.12 0.28 12.49
N LEU A 69 11.01 0.98 12.29
CA LEU A 69 10.63 2.11 13.15
C LEU A 69 10.42 1.69 14.60
N ARG A 70 9.73 0.55 14.83
CA ARG A 70 9.54 -0.02 16.17
C ARG A 70 10.87 -0.33 16.85
N ARG A 71 11.85 -0.86 16.10
CA ARG A 71 13.20 -1.13 16.61
C ARG A 71 14.00 0.13 16.89
N LEU A 72 13.81 1.18 16.10
CA LEU A 72 14.46 2.48 16.36
C LEU A 72 13.90 3.16 17.60
N ALA A 73 12.60 3.00 17.89
CA ALA A 73 11.96 3.57 19.06
C ALA A 73 12.30 2.81 20.35
N ASP A 74 12.04 1.49 20.38
CA ASP A 74 12.08 0.70 21.63
C ASP A 74 12.96 -0.56 21.51
N GLY A 75 13.69 -0.72 20.41
CA GLY A 75 14.47 -1.93 20.15
C GLY A 75 15.79 -1.93 20.93
N PRO A 76 16.21 -3.09 21.48
CA PRO A 76 17.56 -3.22 21.99
C PRO A 76 18.57 -3.03 20.85
N PRO A 77 19.80 -2.56 21.15
CA PRO A 77 20.86 -2.47 20.16
C PRO A 77 21.04 -3.82 19.47
N LEU A 78 21.10 -3.82 18.14
CA LEU A 78 21.44 -5.02 17.41
C LEU A 78 22.90 -5.39 17.68
N PRO A 79 23.23 -6.67 17.87
CA PRO A 79 24.62 -7.08 17.86
C PRO A 79 25.24 -6.66 16.53
N PRO A 80 26.49 -6.17 16.53
CA PRO A 80 27.16 -5.77 15.30
C PRO A 80 27.21 -6.96 14.34
N ASP A 81 26.72 -6.77 13.11
CA ASP A 81 26.90 -7.73 12.03
C ASP A 81 28.33 -7.53 11.48
N PRO A 82 29.25 -8.48 11.69
CA PRO A 82 30.64 -8.34 11.25
C PRO A 82 30.75 -8.27 9.72
N ASP A 83 29.73 -8.76 9.00
CA ASP A 83 29.71 -8.79 7.54
C ASP A 83 29.04 -7.54 6.93
N PHE A 84 28.70 -6.53 7.74
CA PHE A 84 28.10 -5.29 7.28
C PHE A 84 29.12 -4.14 7.14
N PRO A 85 29.16 -3.43 5.99
CA PRO A 85 28.30 -3.59 4.81
C PRO A 85 28.76 -4.73 3.89
N ARG A 86 27.80 -5.50 3.37
CA ARG A 86 28.09 -6.56 2.38
C ARG A 86 28.51 -5.96 1.04
N PRO A 87 29.50 -6.54 0.34
CA PRO A 87 29.90 -6.07 -0.97
C PRO A 87 28.78 -6.23 -1.99
N ALA A 88 28.71 -5.29 -2.94
CA ALA A 88 27.73 -5.36 -4.03
C ALA A 88 27.89 -6.66 -4.84
N PRO A 89 26.78 -7.31 -5.23
CA PRO A 89 26.86 -8.52 -6.04
C PRO A 89 27.50 -8.22 -7.40
N THR A 90 28.29 -9.17 -7.90
CA THR A 90 28.91 -9.04 -9.22
C THR A 90 27.86 -9.10 -10.34
N ARG A 91 28.16 -8.50 -11.50
CA ARG A 91 27.27 -8.52 -12.68
C ARG A 91 26.87 -9.93 -13.10
N HIS A 92 27.79 -10.89 -13.01
CA HIS A 92 27.51 -12.29 -13.32
C HIS A 92 26.54 -12.94 -12.32
N ARG A 93 26.64 -12.62 -11.02
CA ARG A 93 25.67 -13.09 -10.02
C ARG A 93 24.29 -12.52 -10.30
N LEU A 94 24.19 -11.23 -10.60
CA LEU A 94 22.93 -10.58 -10.97
C LEU A 94 22.31 -11.19 -12.23
N LEU A 95 23.12 -11.46 -13.26
CA LEU A 95 22.66 -12.12 -14.48
C LEU A 95 22.17 -13.55 -14.20
N ALA A 96 22.93 -14.32 -13.42
CA ALA A 96 22.56 -15.68 -13.04
C ALA A 96 21.27 -15.70 -12.19
N ASP A 97 21.08 -14.73 -11.29
CA ASP A 97 19.84 -14.54 -10.53
C ASP A 97 18.67 -14.18 -11.46
N ALA A 98 18.87 -13.27 -12.40
CA ALA A 98 17.85 -12.86 -13.37
C ALA A 98 17.42 -14.05 -14.26
N LEU A 99 18.37 -14.83 -14.79
CA LEU A 99 18.11 -16.04 -15.57
C LEU A 99 17.38 -17.10 -14.76
N ARG A 100 17.79 -17.32 -13.49
CA ARG A 100 17.07 -18.22 -12.57
C ARG A 100 15.65 -17.73 -12.26
N GLY A 101 15.45 -16.42 -12.15
CA GLY A 101 14.13 -15.80 -11.99
C GLY A 101 13.25 -16.05 -13.22
N TRP A 102 13.78 -15.80 -14.40
CA TRP A 102 13.10 -16.04 -15.68
C TRP A 102 12.75 -17.52 -15.86
N ALA A 103 13.70 -18.43 -15.65
CA ALA A 103 13.45 -19.87 -15.77
C ALA A 103 12.36 -20.35 -14.81
N ARG A 104 12.32 -19.82 -13.58
CA ARG A 104 11.23 -20.09 -12.63
C ARG A 104 9.89 -19.55 -13.12
N ALA A 105 9.86 -18.33 -13.64
CA ALA A 105 8.64 -17.73 -14.19
C ALA A 105 8.09 -18.55 -15.37
N VAL A 106 8.95 -18.98 -16.29
CA VAL A 106 8.58 -19.84 -17.43
C VAL A 106 8.03 -21.17 -16.97
N ARG A 107 8.65 -21.81 -15.97
CA ARG A 107 8.14 -23.08 -15.39
C ARG A 107 6.77 -22.95 -14.73
N LEU A 108 6.38 -21.75 -14.30
CA LEU A 108 5.06 -21.48 -13.73
C LEU A 108 3.99 -21.21 -14.81
N LEU A 109 4.38 -20.92 -16.05
CA LEU A 109 3.41 -20.60 -17.12
C LEU A 109 2.35 -21.69 -17.35
N PRO A 110 2.67 -23.00 -17.38
CA PRO A 110 1.65 -24.04 -17.57
C PRO A 110 0.63 -24.09 -16.45
N VAL A 111 1.06 -23.87 -15.19
CA VAL A 111 0.17 -23.82 -14.02
C VAL A 111 -0.76 -22.61 -14.12
N VAL A 112 -0.22 -21.45 -14.51
CA VAL A 112 -1.02 -20.24 -14.72
C VAL A 112 -2.00 -20.42 -15.88
N ALA A 113 -1.57 -21.04 -16.98
CA ALA A 113 -2.42 -21.34 -18.13
C ALA A 113 -3.53 -22.33 -17.79
N GLY A 114 -3.23 -23.36 -16.99
CA GLY A 114 -4.21 -24.34 -16.50
C GLY A 114 -5.30 -23.70 -15.64
N HIS A 115 -4.93 -22.76 -14.77
CA HIS A 115 -5.88 -21.97 -13.98
C HIS A 115 -6.37 -20.71 -14.69
N ALA A 116 -5.98 -20.46 -15.95
CA ALA A 116 -6.36 -19.24 -16.65
C ALA A 116 -7.86 -19.21 -16.93
N LEU A 117 -8.48 -20.34 -17.26
CA LEU A 117 -9.93 -20.43 -17.50
C LEU A 117 -10.75 -20.21 -16.23
N GLU A 118 -10.35 -20.86 -15.12
CA GLU A 118 -10.94 -20.65 -13.79
C GLU A 118 -10.74 -19.20 -13.32
N GLY A 119 -9.53 -18.66 -13.51
CA GLY A 119 -9.18 -17.27 -13.23
C GLY A 119 -9.98 -16.30 -14.08
N LEU A 120 -10.22 -16.60 -15.36
CA LEU A 120 -11.04 -15.77 -16.25
C LEU A 120 -12.50 -15.78 -15.82
N ALA A 121 -13.02 -16.91 -15.35
CA ALA A 121 -14.37 -17.03 -14.81
C ALA A 121 -14.50 -16.22 -13.50
N ILE A 122 -13.54 -16.30 -12.60
CA ILE A 122 -13.49 -15.49 -11.38
C ILE A 122 -13.38 -14.00 -11.72
N VAL A 123 -12.48 -13.62 -12.63
CA VAL A 123 -12.32 -12.23 -13.09
C VAL A 123 -13.60 -11.73 -13.76
N ARG A 124 -14.28 -12.55 -14.58
CA ARG A 124 -15.58 -12.18 -15.17
C ARG A 124 -16.69 -12.06 -14.13
N ALA A 125 -16.72 -12.95 -13.14
CA ALA A 125 -17.71 -12.92 -12.05
C ALA A 125 -17.47 -11.76 -11.06
N THR A 126 -16.22 -11.28 -10.96
CA THR A 126 -15.81 -10.17 -10.11
C THR A 126 -15.54 -8.88 -10.89
N ARG A 127 -15.85 -8.85 -12.20
CA ARG A 127 -15.65 -7.69 -13.06
C ARG A 127 -16.52 -6.55 -12.56
N GLN A 128 -15.87 -5.58 -11.94
CA GLN A 128 -16.49 -4.30 -11.67
C GLN A 128 -16.58 -3.50 -12.96
N PRO A 129 -17.65 -2.70 -13.15
CA PRO A 129 -17.70 -1.77 -14.26
C PRO A 129 -16.46 -0.85 -14.23
N PRO A 130 -15.97 -0.39 -15.40
CA PRO A 130 -14.85 0.54 -15.45
C PRO A 130 -15.16 1.77 -14.59
N ILE A 131 -14.17 2.19 -13.80
CA ILE A 131 -14.35 3.30 -12.87
C ILE A 131 -14.69 4.59 -13.62
N ALA A 132 -15.54 5.44 -13.01
CA ALA A 132 -15.83 6.75 -13.56
C ALA A 132 -14.53 7.58 -13.67
N PRO A 133 -14.26 8.22 -14.82
CA PRO A 133 -13.10 9.08 -14.93
C PRO A 133 -13.23 10.28 -13.98
N SER A 134 -12.17 10.60 -13.26
CA SER A 134 -12.11 11.78 -12.38
C SER A 134 -10.71 12.37 -12.35
N SER A 135 -10.57 13.58 -11.82
CA SER A 135 -9.27 14.23 -11.59
C SER A 135 -8.34 13.44 -10.68
N LEU A 136 -8.87 12.51 -9.85
CA LEU A 136 -8.07 11.63 -9.00
C LEU A 136 -7.30 10.56 -9.80
N ASN A 137 -7.79 10.20 -11.00
CA ASN A 137 -7.19 9.17 -11.84
C ASN A 137 -6.26 9.74 -12.92
N ARG A 138 -5.81 10.99 -12.76
CA ARG A 138 -4.88 11.64 -13.70
C ARG A 138 -3.44 11.54 -13.18
N PRO A 139 -2.42 11.61 -14.07
CA PRO A 139 -1.03 11.68 -13.64
C PRO A 139 -0.82 12.79 -12.61
N THR A 140 -0.17 12.46 -11.51
CA THR A 140 0.13 13.40 -10.43
C THR A 140 1.51 14.03 -10.61
N GLY A 141 1.67 15.26 -10.12
CA GLY A 141 2.97 15.95 -10.12
C GLY A 141 3.93 15.39 -9.05
N ALA A 142 5.09 16.05 -8.90
CA ALA A 142 6.10 15.66 -7.92
C ALA A 142 5.75 16.06 -6.47
N THR A 143 4.86 17.03 -6.28
CA THR A 143 4.50 17.53 -4.95
C THR A 143 3.67 16.52 -4.17
N ARG A 144 3.95 16.40 -2.87
CA ARG A 144 3.16 15.60 -1.92
C ARG A 144 2.65 16.52 -0.82
N ARG A 145 1.46 16.17 -0.32
CA ARG A 145 0.87 16.83 0.85
C ARG A 145 0.16 15.77 1.68
N THR A 146 0.60 15.61 2.91
CA THR A 146 0.02 14.71 3.88
C THR A 146 -0.78 15.51 4.90
N VAL A 147 -1.97 15.01 5.25
CA VAL A 147 -2.83 15.57 6.30
C VAL A 147 -3.22 14.42 7.22
N VAL A 148 -3.06 14.62 8.53
CA VAL A 148 -3.37 13.62 9.55
C VAL A 148 -4.61 14.06 10.33
N LEU A 149 -5.54 13.13 10.50
CA LEU A 149 -6.73 13.31 11.33
C LEU A 149 -6.70 12.28 12.44
N THR A 150 -6.60 12.75 13.69
CA THR A 150 -6.56 11.89 14.88
C THR A 150 -7.94 11.75 15.48
N ARG A 151 -8.35 10.52 15.76
CA ARG A 151 -9.61 10.17 16.45
C ARG A 151 -9.38 9.04 17.43
N ASP A 152 -10.09 9.11 18.56
CA ASP A 152 -10.01 8.08 19.59
C ASP A 152 -10.59 6.76 19.08
N LEU A 153 -9.78 5.70 19.17
CA LEU A 153 -10.14 4.38 18.69
C LEU A 153 -11.28 3.72 19.48
N PRO A 154 -11.33 3.79 20.83
CA PRO A 154 -12.39 3.13 21.61
C PRO A 154 -13.82 3.56 21.23
N PRO A 155 -14.18 4.87 21.19
CA PRO A 155 -15.53 5.27 20.82
C PRO A 155 -15.82 4.96 19.35
N LEU A 156 -14.84 5.10 18.46
CA LEU A 156 -14.98 4.77 17.04
C LEU A 156 -15.29 3.28 16.84
N ARG A 157 -14.57 2.41 17.55
CA ARG A 157 -14.77 0.95 17.53
C ARG A 157 -16.14 0.57 18.09
N ALA A 158 -16.54 1.16 19.22
CA ALA A 158 -17.83 0.91 19.84
C ALA A 158 -18.99 1.30 18.90
N ALA A 159 -18.92 2.48 18.28
CA ALA A 159 -19.91 2.94 17.32
C ALA A 159 -19.97 2.05 16.07
N ALA A 160 -18.82 1.65 15.52
CA ALA A 160 -18.76 0.75 14.38
C ALA A 160 -19.44 -0.60 14.68
N HIS A 161 -19.13 -1.18 15.85
CA HIS A 161 -19.71 -2.45 16.29
C HIS A 161 -21.21 -2.35 16.55
N ALA A 162 -21.68 -1.28 17.19
CA ALA A 162 -23.10 -1.04 17.41
C ALA A 162 -23.89 -0.94 16.08
N ALA A 163 -23.24 -0.47 15.02
CA ALA A 163 -23.81 -0.42 13.67
C ALA A 163 -23.54 -1.69 12.83
N GLY A 164 -22.97 -2.75 13.42
CA GLY A 164 -22.75 -4.05 12.78
C GLY A 164 -21.52 -4.15 11.87
N GLY A 165 -20.60 -3.17 11.93
CA GLY A 165 -19.38 -3.12 11.13
C GLY A 165 -18.10 -3.02 11.96
N THR A 166 -16.98 -2.73 11.30
CA THR A 166 -15.64 -2.59 11.89
C THR A 166 -15.08 -1.18 11.70
N VAL A 167 -13.99 -0.85 12.39
CA VAL A 167 -13.27 0.43 12.21
C VAL A 167 -12.83 0.63 10.75
N HIS A 168 -12.47 -0.46 10.06
CA HIS A 168 -12.12 -0.42 8.64
C HIS A 168 -13.30 0.01 7.76
N ASP A 169 -14.52 -0.48 8.05
CA ASP A 169 -15.73 -0.10 7.31
C ASP A 169 -16.06 1.39 7.53
N VAL A 170 -15.78 1.91 8.74
CA VAL A 170 -15.92 3.35 9.03
C VAL A 170 -14.92 4.16 8.21
N ALA A 171 -13.64 3.73 8.17
CA ALA A 171 -12.60 4.40 7.39
C ALA A 171 -12.94 4.44 5.89
N LEU A 172 -13.34 3.31 5.30
CA LEU A 172 -13.78 3.26 3.91
C LEU A 172 -14.96 4.20 3.64
N THR A 173 -15.98 4.16 4.50
CA THR A 173 -17.16 5.03 4.38
C THR A 173 -16.78 6.52 4.44
N ALA A 174 -15.86 6.89 5.34
CA ALA A 174 -15.36 8.25 5.48
C ALA A 174 -14.55 8.68 4.25
N LEU A 175 -13.70 7.81 3.70
CA LEU A 175 -12.93 8.06 2.49
C LEU A 175 -13.85 8.29 1.28
N GLY A 176 -14.85 7.42 1.06
CA GLY A 176 -15.82 7.59 -0.03
C GLY A 176 -16.56 8.93 0.04
N ALA A 177 -17.01 9.33 1.24
CA ALA A 177 -17.67 10.61 1.44
C ALA A 177 -16.72 11.81 1.23
N THR A 178 -15.47 11.70 1.70
CA THR A 178 -14.47 12.77 1.59
C THR A 178 -14.05 12.99 0.14
N LEU A 179 -13.77 11.91 -0.60
CA LEU A 179 -13.45 12.01 -2.02
C LEU A 179 -14.65 12.50 -2.84
N GLY A 180 -15.87 12.10 -2.49
CA GLY A 180 -17.09 12.62 -3.09
C GLY A 180 -17.23 14.14 -2.90
N GLY A 181 -17.05 14.63 -1.67
CA GLY A 181 -17.07 16.06 -1.38
C GLY A 181 -15.94 16.83 -2.08
N LEU A 182 -14.74 16.25 -2.16
CA LEU A 182 -13.60 16.84 -2.88
C LEU A 182 -13.90 16.99 -4.38
N LEU A 183 -14.47 15.96 -5.01
CA LEU A 183 -14.84 16.01 -6.43
C LEU A 183 -16.00 16.98 -6.67
N ALA A 184 -17.00 17.00 -5.80
CA ALA A 184 -18.10 17.96 -5.88
C ALA A 184 -17.60 19.41 -5.82
N ALA A 185 -16.63 19.71 -4.93
CA ALA A 185 -15.99 21.03 -4.85
C ALA A 185 -15.20 21.40 -6.13
N ARG A 186 -14.84 20.42 -6.96
CA ARG A 186 -14.19 20.60 -8.27
C ARG A 186 -15.19 20.60 -9.44
N GLY A 187 -16.50 20.50 -9.17
CA GLY A 187 -17.52 20.37 -10.21
C GLY A 187 -17.56 18.99 -10.88
N GLU A 188 -16.98 17.97 -10.25
CA GLU A 188 -16.98 16.59 -10.71
C GLU A 188 -17.94 15.72 -9.89
N HIS A 189 -18.46 14.66 -10.49
CA HIS A 189 -19.39 13.75 -9.83
C HIS A 189 -18.99 12.29 -10.06
N VAL A 190 -18.91 11.53 -8.95
CA VAL A 190 -18.67 10.09 -8.93
C VAL A 190 -19.58 9.48 -7.89
N ASP A 191 -20.39 8.50 -8.29
CA ASP A 191 -21.34 7.83 -7.40
C ASP A 191 -20.65 6.88 -6.42
N GLU A 192 -19.62 6.17 -6.89
CA GLU A 192 -18.91 5.15 -6.12
C GLU A 192 -17.41 5.14 -6.43
N PHE A 193 -16.61 4.87 -5.41
CA PHE A 193 -15.17 4.68 -5.51
C PHE A 193 -14.79 3.22 -5.27
N VAL A 194 -14.04 2.64 -6.18
CA VAL A 194 -13.42 1.32 -6.01
C VAL A 194 -12.06 1.47 -5.33
N PHE A 195 -11.99 1.07 -4.05
CA PHE A 195 -10.76 1.02 -3.27
C PHE A 195 -10.15 -0.37 -3.30
N SER A 196 -8.83 -0.44 -3.52
CA SER A 196 -8.05 -1.66 -3.38
C SER A 196 -7.59 -1.78 -1.93
N VAL A 197 -7.97 -2.86 -1.25
CA VAL A 197 -7.65 -3.06 0.18
C VAL A 197 -6.92 -4.36 0.37
N VAL A 198 -5.80 -4.31 1.10
CA VAL A 198 -5.05 -5.49 1.52
C VAL A 198 -5.60 -6.02 2.84
N PHE A 199 -5.98 -7.30 2.87
CA PHE A 199 -6.37 -8.01 4.08
C PHE A 199 -5.36 -9.11 4.41
N SER A 200 -5.02 -9.27 5.69
CA SER A 200 -4.30 -10.45 6.16
C SER A 200 -5.19 -11.68 6.04
N THR A 201 -4.69 -12.74 5.41
CA THR A 201 -5.36 -14.04 5.30
C THR A 201 -4.80 -15.07 6.29
N ARG A 202 -3.99 -14.63 7.27
CA ARG A 202 -3.44 -15.54 8.30
C ARG A 202 -4.57 -16.08 9.18
N THR A 203 -4.81 -17.39 9.10
CA THR A 203 -5.58 -18.11 10.11
C THR A 203 -4.68 -18.43 11.31
N PRO A 204 -5.19 -18.43 12.56
CA PRO A 204 -4.39 -18.69 13.75
C PRO A 204 -3.66 -20.05 13.75
N ASP A 205 -4.21 -21.05 13.06
CA ASP A 205 -3.69 -22.44 13.02
C ASP A 205 -2.63 -22.72 11.95
N ALA A 206 -2.29 -21.76 11.08
CA ALA A 206 -1.30 -21.99 10.03
C ALA A 206 0.12 -21.76 10.55
N ALA A 207 0.73 -22.81 11.10
CA ALA A 207 2.14 -22.85 11.46
C ALA A 207 3.04 -22.43 10.27
N ALA A 208 3.92 -21.46 10.52
CA ALA A 208 5.21 -21.19 9.88
C ALA A 208 5.41 -21.59 8.40
N SER A 209 4.47 -21.29 7.51
CA SER A 209 4.72 -21.34 6.06
C SER A 209 5.01 -19.92 5.56
N ALA A 210 6.25 -19.71 5.13
CA ALA A 210 6.74 -18.47 4.55
C ALA A 210 6.08 -18.20 3.19
N GLY A 211 4.90 -17.59 3.22
CA GLY A 211 4.20 -17.07 2.05
C GLY A 211 3.41 -15.83 2.45
N ASN A 212 3.44 -14.78 1.64
CA ASN A 212 2.73 -13.53 1.90
C ASN A 212 1.21 -13.78 1.97
N GLY A 213 0.69 -14.05 3.17
CA GLY A 213 -0.72 -14.20 3.48
C GLY A 213 -1.45 -12.86 3.48
N ALA A 214 -1.40 -12.16 2.35
CA ALA A 214 -2.05 -10.89 2.10
C ALA A 214 -2.87 -11.00 0.81
N GLY A 215 -4.18 -10.82 0.90
CA GLY A 215 -5.08 -10.81 -0.24
C GLY A 215 -5.52 -9.39 -0.58
N LEU A 216 -5.52 -9.05 -1.87
CA LEU A 216 -6.01 -7.77 -2.37
C LEU A 216 -7.49 -7.91 -2.74
N ILE A 217 -8.33 -6.98 -2.28
CA ILE A 217 -9.77 -6.97 -2.55
C ILE A 217 -10.18 -5.58 -2.99
N ALA A 218 -10.87 -5.51 -4.14
CA ALA A 218 -11.53 -4.29 -4.60
C ALA A 218 -12.89 -4.16 -3.92
N ILE A 219 -13.13 -3.05 -3.23
CA ILE A 219 -14.38 -2.73 -2.56
C ILE A 219 -14.94 -1.45 -3.18
N ALA A 220 -16.12 -1.54 -3.79
CA ALA A 220 -16.87 -0.38 -4.24
C ALA A 220 -17.50 0.30 -3.01
N VAL A 221 -17.27 1.60 -2.85
CA VAL A 221 -17.72 2.41 -1.72
C VAL A 221 -18.54 3.58 -2.25
N PRO A 222 -19.81 3.74 -1.83
CA PRO A 222 -20.63 4.85 -2.27
C PRO A 222 -20.12 6.20 -1.76
N ALA A 223 -20.20 7.22 -2.60
CA ALA A 223 -19.94 8.62 -2.27
C ALA A 223 -21.22 9.36 -1.88
N THR A 224 -22.36 8.93 -2.42
CA THR A 224 -23.69 9.58 -2.28
C THR A 224 -24.58 8.86 -1.27
N GLY A 225 -25.71 9.47 -0.89
CA GLY A 225 -26.66 8.95 0.10
C GLY A 225 -26.35 9.35 1.56
N THR A 226 -27.13 8.86 2.52
CA THR A 226 -26.92 9.19 3.94
C THR A 226 -25.71 8.45 4.53
N PRO A 227 -25.01 9.00 5.55
CA PRO A 227 -23.89 8.31 6.19
C PRO A 227 -24.20 6.88 6.64
N GLN A 228 -25.39 6.66 7.19
CA GLN A 228 -25.85 5.35 7.66
C GLN A 228 -26.14 4.39 6.51
N ALA A 229 -26.69 4.89 5.39
CA ALA A 229 -26.89 4.07 4.20
C ALA A 229 -25.56 3.65 3.59
N ARG A 230 -24.60 4.59 3.44
CA ARG A 230 -23.26 4.29 2.94
C ARG A 230 -22.55 3.25 3.80
N PHE A 231 -22.56 3.44 5.12
CA PHE A 231 -21.93 2.52 6.06
C PHE A 231 -22.48 1.09 5.95
N ARG A 232 -23.82 0.94 5.93
CA ARG A 232 -24.46 -0.39 5.75
C ARG A 232 -24.06 -1.05 4.43
N THR A 233 -24.01 -0.29 3.34
CA THR A 233 -23.57 -0.79 2.03
C THR A 233 -22.11 -1.26 2.07
N VAL A 234 -21.22 -0.48 2.70
CA VAL A 234 -19.81 -0.84 2.86
C VAL A 234 -19.66 -2.13 3.67
N VAL A 235 -20.34 -2.24 4.82
CA VAL A 235 -20.32 -3.45 5.66
C VAL A 235 -20.80 -4.69 4.89
N ALA A 236 -21.87 -4.56 4.11
CA ALA A 236 -22.38 -5.67 3.31
C ALA A 236 -21.36 -6.11 2.25
N ARG A 237 -20.76 -5.15 1.52
CA ARG A 237 -19.76 -5.42 0.48
C ARG A 237 -18.47 -5.99 1.05
N THR A 238 -17.97 -5.47 2.16
CA THR A 238 -16.75 -5.99 2.80
C THR A 238 -16.97 -7.39 3.36
N ARG A 239 -18.17 -7.71 3.89
CA ARG A 239 -18.53 -9.06 4.34
C ARG A 239 -18.56 -10.06 3.18
N VAL A 240 -19.20 -9.71 2.06
CA VAL A 240 -19.24 -10.55 0.84
C VAL A 240 -17.83 -10.76 0.29
N ALA A 241 -17.04 -9.70 0.19
CA ALA A 241 -15.68 -9.80 -0.30
C ALA A 241 -14.77 -10.62 0.64
N LYS A 242 -15.11 -10.66 1.94
CA LYS A 242 -14.43 -11.52 2.91
C LYS A 242 -14.76 -13.00 2.80
N SER A 243 -15.95 -13.35 2.33
CA SER A 243 -16.40 -14.75 2.22
C SER A 243 -16.02 -15.46 0.92
N GLN A 244 -15.49 -14.75 -0.08
CA GLN A 244 -15.13 -15.36 -1.37
C GLN A 244 -13.83 -16.20 -1.28
N PRO A 245 -13.73 -17.37 -1.95
CA PRO A 245 -12.52 -18.20 -1.93
C PRO A 245 -11.29 -17.49 -2.50
N ARG A 246 -10.29 -17.20 -1.65
CA ARG A 246 -9.18 -16.25 -1.95
C ARG A 246 -7.89 -16.89 -2.50
N VAL A 247 -7.84 -18.21 -2.60
CA VAL A 247 -6.59 -18.94 -2.87
C VAL A 247 -6.27 -19.02 -4.36
N ALA A 248 -7.29 -19.21 -5.22
CA ALA A 248 -7.10 -19.30 -6.67
C ALA A 248 -6.78 -17.93 -7.30
N ALA A 249 -7.51 -16.88 -6.92
CA ALA A 249 -7.36 -15.54 -7.49
C ALA A 249 -5.98 -14.91 -7.17
N ASN A 250 -5.48 -15.05 -5.94
CA ASN A 250 -4.17 -14.50 -5.55
C ASN A 250 -2.99 -15.25 -6.18
N THR A 251 -3.11 -16.56 -6.36
CA THR A 251 -2.07 -17.38 -7.00
C THR A 251 -1.96 -17.03 -8.48
N VAL A 252 -3.11 -16.89 -9.16
CA VAL A 252 -3.17 -16.48 -10.57
C VAL A 252 -2.74 -15.02 -10.74
N LEU A 253 -3.21 -14.10 -9.89
CA LEU A 253 -2.83 -12.67 -9.95
C LEU A 253 -1.34 -12.48 -9.65
N GLY A 254 -0.81 -13.11 -8.60
CA GLY A 254 0.60 -13.03 -8.25
C GLY A 254 1.50 -13.60 -9.34
N ALA A 255 1.10 -14.70 -9.99
CA ALA A 255 1.84 -15.25 -11.10
C ALA A 255 1.73 -14.40 -12.38
N ALA A 256 0.55 -13.82 -12.66
CA ALA A 256 0.36 -12.86 -13.75
C ALA A 256 1.19 -11.59 -13.56
N VAL A 257 1.25 -11.02 -12.34
CA VAL A 257 2.09 -9.86 -12.00
C VAL A 257 3.57 -10.19 -12.20
N ARG A 258 4.03 -11.37 -11.75
CA ARG A 258 5.42 -11.82 -11.97
C ARG A 258 5.74 -11.98 -13.46
N ALA A 259 4.82 -12.55 -14.24
CA ALA A 259 4.97 -12.68 -15.69
C ALA A 259 5.01 -11.31 -16.39
N MET A 260 4.10 -10.40 -16.03
CA MET A 260 4.10 -9.02 -16.55
C MET A 260 5.38 -8.26 -16.16
N GLY A 261 5.90 -8.47 -14.95
CA GLY A 261 7.17 -7.90 -14.49
C GLY A 261 8.34 -8.42 -15.32
N ALA A 262 8.42 -9.74 -15.53
CA ALA A 262 9.45 -10.36 -16.37
C ALA A 262 9.40 -9.89 -17.83
N LEU A 263 8.20 -9.62 -18.35
CA LEU A 263 7.98 -9.11 -19.70
C LEU A 263 8.04 -7.57 -19.80
N ARG A 264 8.34 -6.86 -18.70
CA ARG A 264 8.36 -5.39 -18.60
C ARG A 264 7.01 -4.72 -18.94
N LEU A 265 5.91 -5.46 -18.90
CA LEU A 265 4.55 -4.99 -19.16
C LEU A 265 3.87 -4.37 -17.93
N PHE A 266 4.41 -4.60 -16.72
CA PHE A 266 3.82 -4.09 -15.48
C PHE A 266 3.73 -2.55 -15.43
N HIS A 267 4.76 -1.86 -15.93
CA HIS A 267 4.76 -0.39 -15.98
C HIS A 267 3.66 0.14 -16.90
N TRP A 268 3.48 -0.48 -18.08
CA TRP A 268 2.39 -0.14 -18.99
C TRP A 268 1.02 -0.42 -18.36
N PHE A 269 0.84 -1.59 -17.73
CA PHE A 269 -0.40 -1.96 -17.04
C PHE A 269 -0.77 -0.95 -15.94
N SER A 270 0.19 -0.59 -15.08
CA SER A 270 -0.02 0.38 -13.99
C SER A 270 -0.47 1.75 -14.50
N LEU A 271 0.03 2.20 -15.66
CA LEU A 271 -0.35 3.47 -16.27
C LEU A 271 -1.70 3.45 -17.02
N HIS A 272 -2.21 2.28 -17.43
CA HIS A 272 -3.40 2.19 -18.28
C HIS A 272 -4.60 1.50 -17.62
N GLN A 273 -4.46 0.96 -16.41
CA GLN A 273 -5.56 0.27 -15.74
C GLN A 273 -6.66 1.24 -15.28
N ARG A 274 -7.92 0.82 -15.45
CA ARG A 274 -9.14 1.58 -15.08
C ARG A 274 -10.03 0.80 -14.12
N VAL A 275 -9.43 -0.08 -13.31
CA VAL A 275 -10.13 -1.06 -12.48
C VAL A 275 -10.21 -0.58 -11.03
N VAL A 276 -9.21 0.17 -10.54
CA VAL A 276 -9.20 0.75 -9.19
C VAL A 276 -8.79 2.21 -9.21
N HIS A 277 -9.38 3.02 -8.32
CA HIS A 277 -9.00 4.44 -8.15
C HIS A 277 -7.71 4.60 -7.35
N THR A 278 -7.38 3.63 -6.49
CA THR A 278 -6.20 3.67 -5.64
C THR A 278 -5.42 2.36 -5.74
N PHE A 279 -4.11 2.47 -5.90
CA PHE A 279 -3.16 1.40 -5.62
C PHE A 279 -2.46 1.76 -4.30
N ASP A 280 -2.42 0.80 -3.36
CA ASP A 280 -1.45 0.82 -2.26
C ASP A 280 -0.08 0.34 -2.77
#